data_AF-A0A953WQX6-F1
#
_entry.id   AF-A0A953WQX6-F1
#
_cell.length_a   1.000
_cell.length_b   1.000
_cell.length_c   1.000
_cell.angle_alpha   90.00
_cell.angle_beta   90.00
_cell.angle_gamma   90.00
#
_symmetry.space_group_name_H-M   'P 1'
#
loop_
_entity.id
_entity.type
_entity.pdbx_description
1 polymer ?
#
loop_
_entity_poly.entity_id
_entity_poly.type
_entity_poly.pdbx_seq_one_letter_code
_entity_poly.pdbx_strand_id
1 'polypeptide(L)'
;MTGSPYRPDPKILTLAGEDGAPFYDPVEAAEFPKAVLRYRNQRWAEKVGLGKLSEAEWLGHFVRFHPLTDNLETPLALRYHGHQ
;
A
#
# COMPACT_ATOMS: atom_id res chain seq x y z
N MET A 1 10.90 2.16 -22.71
CA MET A 1 9.52 2.44 -22.25
C MET A 1 9.63 3.38 -21.06
N THR A 2 9.07 4.58 -21.15
CA THR A 2 9.04 5.54 -20.02
C THR A 2 7.99 5.08 -19.01
N GLY A 3 8.41 4.75 -17.79
CA GLY A 3 7.49 4.43 -16.69
C GLY A 3 6.70 5.67 -16.27
N SER A 4 5.51 5.48 -15.69
CA SER A 4 4.81 6.56 -15.00
C SER A 4 5.55 6.87 -13.70
N PRO A 5 5.69 8.15 -13.31
CA PRO A 5 6.13 8.47 -11.96
C PRO A 5 5.13 7.90 -10.94
N TYR A 6 5.64 7.59 -9.75
CA TYR A 6 4.79 7.28 -8.61
C TYR A 6 3.90 8.50 -8.30
N ARG A 7 2.60 8.26 -8.18
CA ARG A 7 1.58 9.30 -7.94
C ARG A 7 0.57 8.75 -6.92
N PRO A 8 0.78 9.01 -5.62
CA PRO A 8 -0.20 8.64 -4.61
C PRO A 8 -1.47 9.48 -4.77
N ASP A 9 -2.61 8.86 -4.50
CA ASP A 9 -3.90 9.56 -4.43
C ASP A 9 -4.81 8.85 -3.41
N PRO A 10 -4.58 9.00 -2.10
CA PRO A 10 -5.28 8.27 -1.05
C PRO A 10 -6.71 8.78 -0.81
N LYS A 11 -7.54 8.84 -1.87
CA LYS A 11 -8.93 9.34 -1.84
C LYS A 11 -9.86 8.54 -0.93
N ILE A 12 -9.49 7.32 -0.55
CA ILE A 12 -10.31 6.49 0.34
C ILE A 12 -10.63 7.19 1.66
N LEU A 13 -9.73 8.05 2.14
CA LEU A 13 -9.91 8.85 3.37
C LEU A 13 -11.02 9.91 3.24
N THR A 14 -11.40 10.29 2.01
CA THR A 14 -12.46 11.28 1.75
C THR A 14 -13.82 10.62 1.48
N LEU A 15 -13.90 9.30 1.48
CA LEU A 15 -15.13 8.55 1.22
C LEU A 15 -15.83 8.20 2.54
N ALA A 16 -17.14 8.41 2.59
CA ALA A 16 -18.00 8.02 3.71
C ALA A 16 -19.36 7.54 3.19
N GLY A 17 -20.02 6.67 3.96
CA GLY A 17 -21.39 6.25 3.73
C GLY A 17 -22.40 7.38 3.99
N GLU A 18 -23.68 7.11 3.71
CA GLU A 18 -24.78 8.06 3.95
C GLU A 18 -24.89 8.48 5.43
N ASP A 19 -24.48 7.60 6.34
CA ASP A 19 -24.41 7.81 7.78
C ASP A 19 -23.13 8.53 8.25
N GLY A 20 -22.25 8.88 7.31
CA GLY A 20 -20.96 9.51 7.59
C GLY A 20 -19.89 8.53 8.09
N ALA A 21 -20.17 7.22 8.16
CA ALA A 21 -19.18 6.24 8.56
C ALA A 21 -18.15 5.99 7.43
N PRO A 22 -16.86 5.81 7.75
CA PRO A 22 -15.85 5.45 6.76
C PRO A 22 -16.06 4.01 6.26
N PHE A 23 -15.56 3.72 5.06
CA PHE A 23 -15.57 2.37 4.46
C PHE A 23 -14.43 1.47 4.96
N TYR A 24 -13.78 1.84 6.06
CA TYR A 24 -12.58 1.17 6.54
C TYR A 24 -12.42 1.27 8.05
N ASP A 25 -11.55 0.43 8.59
CA ASP A 25 -11.02 0.51 9.95
C ASP A 25 -9.49 0.64 9.92
N PRO A 26 -8.87 1.54 10.68
CA PRO A 26 -7.43 1.56 10.87
C PRO A 26 -6.97 0.27 11.56
N VAL A 27 -5.86 -0.30 11.11
CA VAL A 27 -5.32 -1.56 11.66
C VAL A 27 -3.81 -1.50 11.76
N GLU A 28 -3.27 -2.28 12.71
CA GLU A 28 -1.84 -2.52 12.82
C GLU A 28 -1.42 -3.67 11.90
N ALA A 29 -0.26 -3.53 11.25
CA ALA A 29 0.32 -4.59 10.47
C ALA A 29 0.83 -5.71 11.40
N ALA A 30 0.70 -6.96 10.96
CA ALA A 30 1.24 -8.10 11.69
C ALA A 30 2.78 -8.12 11.62
N GLU A 31 3.43 -8.37 12.76
CA GLU A 31 4.89 -8.45 12.85
C GLU A 31 5.38 -9.88 12.56
N PHE A 32 6.02 -10.05 11.40
CA PHE A 32 6.66 -11.31 11.05
C PHE A 32 8.15 -11.30 11.44
N PRO A 33 8.70 -12.40 11.99
CA PRO A 33 10.10 -12.44 12.42
C PRO A 33 11.10 -12.40 11.25
N LYS A 34 10.66 -12.69 10.01
CA LYS A 34 11.51 -12.71 8.83
C LYS A 34 10.82 -12.00 7.67
N ALA A 35 11.58 -11.19 6.93
CA ALA A 35 11.17 -10.56 5.69
C ALA A 35 12.10 -11.04 4.57
N VAL A 36 11.69 -12.11 3.85
CA VAL A 36 12.50 -12.71 2.78
C VAL A 36 11.89 -12.34 1.43
N LEU A 37 12.60 -11.55 0.64
CA LEU A 37 12.17 -11.23 -0.72
C LEU A 37 12.29 -12.48 -1.62
N ARG A 38 11.15 -13.06 -1.99
CA ARG A 38 11.09 -14.21 -2.91
C ARG A 38 11.02 -13.77 -4.37
N TYR A 39 10.24 -12.72 -4.62
CA TYR A 39 10.04 -12.19 -5.96
C TYR A 39 9.64 -10.72 -5.86
N ARG A 40 10.25 -9.90 -6.72
CA ARG A 40 9.84 -8.53 -7.02
C ARG A 40 9.66 -8.43 -8.52
N ASN A 41 8.50 -7.98 -8.96
CA ASN A 41 8.26 -7.73 -10.37
C ASN A 41 8.98 -6.44 -10.80
N GLN A 42 10.27 -6.54 -11.09
CA GLN A 42 11.11 -5.37 -11.37
C GLN A 42 10.61 -4.55 -12.56
N ARG A 43 10.15 -5.24 -13.63
CA ARG A 43 9.57 -4.59 -14.82
C ARG A 43 8.39 -3.69 -14.46
N TRP A 44 7.51 -4.13 -13.56
CA TRP A 44 6.37 -3.32 -13.14
C TRP A 44 6.75 -2.27 -12.09
N ALA A 45 7.68 -2.56 -11.18
CA ALA A 45 8.21 -1.58 -10.23
C ALA A 45 8.76 -0.34 -10.96
N GLU A 46 9.54 -0.53 -12.02
CA GLU A 46 10.02 0.56 -12.89
C GLU A 46 8.88 1.30 -13.58
N LYS A 47 7.90 0.56 -14.09
CA LYS A 47 6.75 1.13 -14.79
C LYS A 47 5.87 2.02 -13.91
N VAL A 48 5.80 1.75 -12.61
CA VAL A 48 5.03 2.55 -11.63
C VAL A 48 5.88 3.54 -10.82
N GLY A 49 7.16 3.71 -11.18
CA GLY A 49 8.04 4.69 -10.54
C GLY A 49 8.68 4.25 -9.23
N LEU A 50 8.54 2.99 -8.84
CA LEU A 50 9.13 2.40 -7.61
C LEU A 50 10.40 1.57 -7.89
N GLY A 51 10.84 1.52 -9.15
CA GLY A 51 11.95 0.66 -9.60
C GLY A 51 13.30 0.92 -8.92
N LYS A 52 13.50 2.13 -8.37
CA LYS A 52 14.74 2.56 -7.73
C LYS A 52 14.83 2.23 -6.24
N LEU A 53 13.72 1.79 -5.62
CA LEU A 53 13.75 1.37 -4.23
C LEU A 53 14.77 0.24 -4.05
N SER A 54 15.64 0.39 -3.06
CA SER A 54 16.51 -0.68 -2.57
C SER A 54 15.66 -1.83 -2.02
N GLU A 55 16.30 -2.99 -1.78
CA GLU A 55 15.63 -4.11 -1.14
C GLU A 55 15.13 -3.76 0.28
N ALA A 56 15.91 -3.00 1.04
CA ALA A 56 15.53 -2.58 2.40
C ALA A 56 14.30 -1.67 2.40
N GLU A 57 14.27 -0.67 1.51
CA GLU A 57 13.10 0.20 1.34
C GLU A 57 11.88 -0.59 0.85
N TRP A 58 12.08 -1.51 -0.09
CA TRP A 58 11.02 -2.38 -0.59
C TRP A 58 10.41 -3.24 0.53
N LEU A 59 11.24 -3.88 1.36
CA LEU A 59 10.77 -4.65 2.51
C LEU A 59 10.10 -3.76 3.57
N GLY A 60 10.61 -2.54 3.80
CA GLY A 60 9.98 -1.56 4.67
C GLY A 60 8.55 -1.23 4.24
N HIS A 61 8.34 -0.89 2.97
CA HIS A 61 7.01 -0.51 2.46
C HIS A 61 6.07 -1.70 2.29
N PHE A 62 6.56 -2.83 1.77
CA PHE A 62 5.69 -3.94 1.34
C PHE A 62 5.63 -5.13 2.30
N VAL A 63 6.48 -5.17 3.33
CA VAL A 63 6.38 -6.19 4.40
C VAL A 63 6.04 -5.54 5.74
N ARG A 64 6.67 -4.40 6.07
CA ARG A 64 6.41 -3.66 7.32
C ARG A 64 5.35 -2.59 7.20
N PHE A 65 4.78 -2.39 6.02
CA PHE A 65 3.76 -1.38 5.75
C PHE A 65 4.16 0.05 6.15
N HIS A 66 5.46 0.38 6.10
CA HIS A 66 5.89 1.77 6.24
C HIS A 66 5.26 2.59 5.10
N PRO A 67 4.66 3.76 5.38
CA PRO A 67 4.02 4.57 4.35
C PRO A 67 5.00 4.94 3.24
N LEU A 68 4.51 4.85 1.99
CA LEU A 68 5.15 5.56 0.88
C LEU A 68 4.88 7.07 1.03
N THR A 69 5.77 7.90 0.49
CA THR A 69 5.61 9.36 0.48
C THR A 69 4.23 9.79 -0.03
N ASP A 70 3.59 10.72 0.67
CA ASP A 70 2.27 11.29 0.33
C ASP A 70 1.11 10.27 0.22
N ASN A 71 1.25 9.09 0.83
CA ASN A 71 0.24 8.03 0.81
C ASN A 71 -0.39 7.81 2.20
N LEU A 72 -1.19 6.75 2.36
CA LEU A 72 -1.83 6.37 3.63
C LEU A 72 -0.79 6.23 4.77
N GLU A 73 -0.94 7.05 5.81
CA GLU A 73 -0.07 7.05 6.99
C GLU A 73 -0.32 5.85 7.91
N THR A 74 -1.52 5.27 7.86
CA THR A 74 -1.93 4.11 8.67
C THR A 74 -2.53 3.03 7.76
N PRO A 75 -2.21 1.74 7.95
CA PRO A 75 -2.85 0.65 7.22
C PRO A 75 -4.35 0.59 7.52
N LEU A 76 -5.14 0.29 6.49
CA LEU A 76 -6.60 0.25 6.58
C LEU A 76 -7.13 -1.13 6.16
N ALA A 77 -8.08 -1.67 6.92
CA ALA A 77 -8.90 -2.80 6.51
C ALA A 77 -10.19 -2.27 5.88
N LEU A 78 -10.39 -2.52 4.58
CA LEU A 78 -11.60 -2.06 3.88
C LEU A 78 -12.78 -2.99 4.16
N ARG A 79 -13.94 -2.39 4.46
CA ARG A 79 -15.20 -3.11 4.68
C ARG A 79 -15.82 -3.46 3.32
N TYR A 80 -16.31 -4.69 3.19
CA TYR A 80 -17.04 -5.14 2.01
C TYR A 80 -18.02 -6.26 2.38
N HIS A 81 -18.93 -6.56 1.47
CA HIS A 81 -19.85 -7.68 1.55
C HIS A 81 -19.89 -8.42 0.20
N GLY A 82 -20.42 -9.65 0.18
CA GLY A 82 -20.55 -10.44 -1.04
C GLY A 82 -21.29 -11.75 -0.80
N HIS A 83 -21.68 -12.41 -1.89
CA HIS A 83 -22.13 -13.80 -1.82
C HIS A 83 -20.90 -14.71 -1.78
N GLN A 84 -20.91 -15.71 -0.90
CA GLN A 84 -19.83 -16.66 -0.72
C GLN A 84 -20.10 -17.96 -1.48
#